data_AF-A0A1G0WS35-F1
#
_entry.id   AF-A0A1G0WS35-F1
#
_cell.length_a   1.000
_cell.length_b   1.000
_cell.length_c   1.000
_cell.angle_alpha   90.00
_cell.angle_beta   90.00
_cell.angle_gamma   90.00
#
_symmetry.space_group_name_H-M   'P 1'
#
loop_
_entity.id
_entity.type
_entity.pdbx_description
1 polymer ?
#
loop_
_entity_poly.entity_id
_entity_poly.type
_entity_poly.pdbx_seq_one_letter_code
_entity_poly.pdbx_strand_id
1 'polypeptide(L)' 'MFDDNFKMDKTAFSICTFEEAAEQDKAYWLSKTPQVRLAALEYMRQMLYGYDPDTARIQRILTVVEPA' A
#
# COMPACT_ATOMS: atom_id res chain seq x y z
N MET A 1 31.29 11.24 7.44
CA MET A 1 31.11 10.65 8.78
C MET A 1 29.73 10.00 8.73
N PHE A 2 29.66 8.67 8.62
CA PHE A 2 28.37 7.98 8.66
C PHE A 2 28.03 7.81 10.14
N ASP A 3 26.98 8.47 10.60
CA ASP A 3 26.53 8.36 11.98
C ASP A 3 26.17 6.90 12.30
N ASP A 4 26.86 6.33 13.29
CA ASP A 4 26.62 4.99 13.85
C ASP A 4 25.27 4.91 14.62
N ASN A 5 24.47 6.00 14.60
CA ASN A 5 23.22 6.16 15.34
C ASN A 5 21.97 5.62 14.61
N PHE A 6 22.09 5.15 13.36
CA PHE A 6 20.97 4.49 12.65
C PHE A 6 20.95 2.97 12.89
N LYS A 7 21.10 2.54 14.15
CA LYS A 7 21.03 1.13 14.50
C LYS A 7 19.58 0.64 14.40
N MET A 8 19.30 -0.19 13.40
CA MET A 8 18.00 -0.85 13.23
C MET A 8 17.69 -1.76 14.42
N ASP A 9 16.50 -1.60 15.01
CA ASP A 9 15.99 -2.53 16.01
C ASP A 9 15.58 -3.85 15.34
N LYS A 10 16.36 -4.89 15.58
CA LYS A 10 16.12 -6.23 15.03
C LYS A 10 15.11 -7.04 15.84
N THR A 11 14.74 -6.59 17.04
CA THR A 11 13.79 -7.31 17.90
C THR A 11 12.35 -7.17 17.43
N ALA A 12 12.06 -6.17 16.60
CA ALA A 12 10.77 -5.98 15.94
C ALA A 12 10.53 -6.95 14.76
N PHE A 13 11.54 -7.74 14.37
CA PHE A 13 11.48 -8.67 13.24
C PHE A 13 11.62 -10.11 13.71
N SER A 14 10.92 -11.01 13.03
CA SER A 14 11.05 -12.46 13.22
C SER A 14 11.43 -13.12 11.90
N ILE A 15 12.16 -14.23 11.98
CA ILE A 15 12.46 -15.09 10.83
C ILE A 15 11.35 -16.14 10.78
N CYS A 16 10.61 -16.19 9.68
CA CYS A 16 9.55 -17.15 9.44
C CYS A 16 9.54 -17.61 7.97
N THR A 17 8.81 -18.69 7.71
CA THR A 17 8.53 -19.15 6.33
C THR A 17 7.51 -18.25 5.65
N PHE A 18 7.43 -18.32 4.32
CA PHE A 18 6.42 -17.55 3.56
C PHE A 18 4.98 -17.91 3.94
N GLU A 19 4.71 -19.17 4.29
CA GLU A 19 3.38 -19.62 4.69
C GLU A 19 2.99 -19.07 6.06
N GLU A 20 3.91 -19.10 7.03
CA GLU A 20 3.69 -18.50 8.36
C GLU A 20 3.50 -16.98 8.28
N ALA A 21 4.29 -16.29 7.44
CA ALA A 21 4.14 -14.85 7.21
C ALA A 21 2.76 -14.52 6.64
N ALA A 22 2.31 -15.28 5.62
CA ALA A 22 1.00 -15.06 5.00
C ALA A 22 -0.16 -15.26 5.98
N GLU A 23 -0.10 -16.27 6.85
CA GLU A 23 -1.14 -16.50 7.85
C GLU A 23 -1.13 -15.42 8.94
N GLN A 24 0.06 -14.98 9.39
CA GLN A 24 0.19 -13.88 10.37
C GLN A 24 -0.34 -12.56 9.82
N ASP A 25 -0.01 -12.21 8.58
CA ASP A 25 -0.50 -11.00 7.92
C ASP A 25 -2.03 -11.03 7.79
N LYS A 26 -2.58 -12.17 7.35
CA LYS A 26 -4.03 -12.37 7.24
C LYS A 26 -4.71 -12.21 8.60
N ALA A 27 -4.20 -12.85 9.65
CA ALA A 27 -4.73 -12.73 11.01
C ALA A 27 -4.67 -11.28 11.51
N TYR A 28 -3.56 -10.59 11.28
CA TYR A 28 -3.39 -9.18 11.62
C TYR A 28 -4.46 -8.31 10.94
N TRP A 29 -4.65 -8.44 9.63
CA TRP A 29 -5.64 -7.63 8.91
C TRP A 29 -7.08 -7.98 9.32
N LEU A 30 -7.38 -9.24 9.62
CA LEU A 30 -8.70 -9.64 10.12
C LEU A 30 -8.98 -9.09 11.53
N SER A 31 -7.95 -8.83 12.33
CA SER A 31 -8.10 -8.17 13.64
C SER A 31 -8.47 -6.68 13.55
N LYS A 32 -8.30 -6.04 12.38
CA LYS A 32 -8.58 -4.62 12.18
C LYS A 32 -10.02 -4.39 11.74
N THR A 33 -10.55 -3.20 12.05
CA THR A 33 -11.85 -2.79 11.56
C THR A 33 -11.83 -2.59 10.04
N PRO A 34 -12.98 -2.74 9.34
CA PRO A 34 -13.07 -2.46 7.92
C PRO A 34 -12.54 -1.07 7.52
N GLN A 35 -12.77 -0.05 8.36
CA GLN A 35 -12.35 1.33 8.11
C GLN A 35 -10.82 1.45 8.08
N VAL A 36 -10.12 0.79 9.01
CA VAL A 36 -8.65 0.78 9.07
C VAL A 36 -8.06 0.10 7.85
N ARG A 37 -8.64 -1.03 7.43
CA ARG A 37 -8.19 -1.75 6.22
C ARG A 37 -8.33 -0.90 4.96
N LEU A 38 -9.45 -0.18 4.84
CA LEU A 38 -9.70 0.70 3.70
C LEU A 38 -8.74 1.89 3.66
N ALA A 39 -8.46 2.51 4.80
CA ALA A 39 -7.46 3.59 4.90
C ALA A 39 -6.06 3.10 4.54
N ALA A 40 -5.66 1.91 5.02
CA ALA A 40 -4.36 1.32 4.68
C ALA A 40 -4.24 1.02 3.18
N LEU A 41 -5.29 0.47 2.56
CA LEU A 41 -5.34 0.25 1.11
C LEU A 41 -5.21 1.55 0.32
N GLU A 42 -5.91 2.61 0.72
CA GLU A 42 -5.82 3.90 0.04
C GLU A 42 -4.41 4.49 0.16
N TYR A 43 -3.78 4.39 1.32
CA TYR A 43 -2.40 4.81 1.51
C TYR A 43 -1.44 4.05 0.59
N MET A 44 -1.57 2.72 0.50
CA MET A 44 -0.77 1.91 -0.42
C MET A 44 -1.02 2.29 -1.88
N ARG A 45 -2.27 2.54 -2.26
CA ARG A 45 -2.65 2.98 -3.61
C ARG A 45 -1.95 4.29 -3.97
N GLN A 46 -1.97 5.27 -3.07
CA GLN A 46 -1.31 6.57 -3.28
C GLN A 46 0.20 6.43 -3.45
N MET A 47 0.83 5.62 -2.60
CA MET A 47 2.27 5.39 -2.63
C MET A 47 2.71 4.65 -3.92
N LEU A 48 1.96 3.63 -4.36
CA LEU A 48 2.34 2.77 -5.47
C LEU A 48 2.02 3.37 -6.85
N TYR A 49 0.91 4.09 -6.98
CA TYR A 49 0.45 4.61 -8.28
C TYR A 49 0.70 6.11 -8.46
N GLY A 50 1.31 6.75 -7.46
CA GLY A 50 1.38 8.20 -7.39
C GLY A 50 0.03 8.79 -7.00
N TYR A 51 0.07 9.80 -6.15
CA TYR A 51 -1.10 10.61 -5.84
C TYR A 51 -0.96 11.95 -6.53
N ASP A 52 -1.64 12.09 -7.66
CA ASP A 52 -1.89 13.39 -8.25
C ASP A 52 -3.36 13.76 -8.01
N PRO A 53 -3.66 14.63 -7.03
CA PRO A 53 -5.03 15.06 -6.75
C PRO A 53 -5.67 15.79 -7.94
N ASP A 54 -4.87 16.31 -8.88
CA ASP A 54 -5.33 17.14 -9.98
C ASP A 54 -5.60 16.33 -11.27
N THR A 55 -4.94 15.17 -11.48
CA THR A 55 -5.11 14.35 -12.70
C THR A 55 -5.69 12.94 -12.50
N ALA A 56 -5.70 12.38 -11.28
CA ALA A 56 -6.01 10.97 -11.08
C ALA A 56 -7.49 10.56 -11.25
N ARG A 57 -8.43 11.52 -11.42
CA ARG A 57 -9.88 11.23 -11.39
C ARG A 57 -10.73 11.78 -12.52
N ILE A 58 -10.16 12.41 -13.55
CA ILE A 58 -10.94 12.71 -14.76
C ILE A 58 -10.85 11.52 -15.71
N GLN A 59 -11.74 10.54 -15.53
CA GLN A 59 -11.96 9.51 -16.53
C GLN A 59 -12.49 10.19 -17.81
N ARG A 60 -11.65 10.32 -18.84
CA ARG A 60 -12.03 10.87 -20.15
C ARG A 60 -12.82 9.82 -20.96
N ILE A 61 -14.07 9.58 -20.57
CA ILE A 61 -15.08 8.97 -21.44
C ILE A 61 -15.93 10.17 -21.89
N LEU A 62 -16.04 10.58 -23.15
CA LEU A 62 -16.28 9.87 -24.41
C LEU A 62 -15.69 10.71 -25.56
N THR A 63 -14.78 10.18 -26.37
CA THR A 63 -14.50 10.76 -27.70
C THR A 63 -15.23 9.92 -28.73
N VAL A 64 -16.19 10.53 -29.47
CA VAL A 64 -16.81 9.90 -30.64
C VAL A 64 -15.80 9.97 -31.78
N VAL A 65 -15.42 8.83 -32.34
CA VAL A 65 -14.64 8.77 -33.59
C VAL A 65 -15.64 8.87 -34.74
N GLU A 66 -15.60 9.96 -35.49
CA GLU A 66 -16.32 10.03 -36.77
C GLU A 66 -15.55 9.24 -37.84
N PRO A 67 -16.22 8.38 -38.62
CA PRO A 67 -15.58 7.66 -39.72
C PRO A 67 -15.24 8.60 -40.87
N ALA A 68 -14.06 8.40 -41.46
CA ALA A 68 -13.60 9.07 -42.68
C ALA A 68 -14.36 8.59 -43.92
#